data_AF-A0A2D4KB45-F1
#
_entry.id   AF-A0A2D4KB45-F1
#
_cell.length_a   1.000
_cell.length_b   1.000
_cell.length_c   1.000
_cell.angle_alpha   90.00
_cell.angle_beta   90.00
_cell.angle_gamma   90.00
#
_symmetry.space_group_name_H-M   'P 1'
#
loop_
_entity.id
_entity.type
_entity.pdbx_description
1 polymer ?
#
loop_
_entity_poly.entity_id
_entity_poly.type
_entity_poly.pdbx_seq_one_letter_code
_entity_poly.pdbx_strand_id
1 'polypeptide(L)'
;YQCCLGCGLTDGVFNVELKLTAAGPKLIEINPRMGGFYLRDWIREIYGVDIMLASVMVACGVAPVLPTPSRPRTNLVGVMCLVSQHLQALKSTASLEILQALHERGVIRLNLLEDEIVSKEYEEPYCNVACTSSSRQEACVKLLGICQVLGIDSLHYPVAYFLSHFK
;
A
#
# COMPACT_ATOMS: atom_id res chain seq x y z
N TYR A 1 -15.53 -2.29 13.25
CA TYR A 1 -16.39 -1.13 13.55
C TYR A 1 -16.75 -1.00 15.02
N GLN A 2 -16.87 -2.09 15.81
CA GLN A 2 -17.21 -2.02 17.24
C GLN A 2 -16.28 -1.09 18.07
N CYS A 3 -14.96 -1.13 17.83
CA CYS A 3 -14.02 -0.22 18.51
C CYS A 3 -14.32 1.25 18.21
N CYS A 4 -14.66 1.60 16.96
CA CYS A 4 -15.04 2.96 16.58
C CYS A 4 -16.30 3.41 17.32
N LEU A 5 -17.35 2.57 17.34
CA LEU A 5 -18.58 2.85 18.07
C LEU A 5 -18.33 3.02 19.57
N GLY A 6 -17.46 2.19 20.15
CA GLY A 6 -17.06 2.31 21.57
C GLY A 6 -16.37 3.63 21.91
N CYS A 7 -15.80 4.31 20.92
CA CYS A 7 -15.20 5.64 21.05
C CYS A 7 -16.15 6.78 20.62
N GLY A 8 -17.42 6.49 20.31
CA GLY A 8 -18.37 7.48 19.82
C GLY A 8 -18.16 7.90 18.35
N LEU A 9 -17.37 7.13 17.59
CA LEU A 9 -17.11 7.39 16.17
C LEU A 9 -18.16 6.66 15.33
N THR A 10 -19.14 7.40 14.82
CA THR A 10 -20.30 6.86 14.10
C THR A 10 -20.15 6.97 12.59
N ASP A 11 -19.69 8.11 12.09
CA ASP A 11 -19.70 8.46 10.68
C ASP A 11 -18.31 8.92 10.23
N GLY A 12 -17.78 8.29 9.18
CA GLY A 12 -16.51 8.68 8.56
C GLY A 12 -15.68 7.51 8.06
N VAL A 13 -14.43 7.82 7.68
CA VAL A 13 -13.42 6.82 7.33
C VAL A 13 -12.35 6.79 8.42
N PHE A 14 -12.08 5.60 8.94
CA PHE A 14 -11.18 5.39 10.07
C PHE A 14 -10.10 4.38 9.70
N ASN A 15 -8.84 4.75 9.91
CA ASN A 15 -7.73 3.80 9.88
C ASN A 15 -7.57 3.17 11.27
N VAL A 16 -7.91 1.89 11.39
CA VAL A 16 -7.93 1.15 12.65
C VAL A 16 -6.81 0.13 12.65
N GLU A 17 -5.87 0.29 13.57
CA GLU A 17 -4.67 -0.53 13.64
C GLU A 17 -4.78 -1.58 14.74
N LEU A 18 -4.44 -2.81 14.39
CA LEU A 18 -4.66 -3.99 15.20
C LEU A 18 -3.38 -4.84 15.23
N LYS A 19 -3.07 -5.44 16.38
CA LYS A 19 -2.08 -6.50 16.50
C LYS A 19 -2.77 -7.86 16.55
N LEU A 20 -2.40 -8.77 15.65
CA LEU A 20 -2.89 -10.15 15.75
C LEU A 20 -2.17 -10.88 16.88
N THR A 21 -2.92 -11.50 17.79
CA THR A 21 -2.41 -12.31 18.90
C THR A 21 -3.03 -13.71 18.87
N ALA A 22 -2.53 -14.64 19.70
CA ALA A 22 -3.14 -15.96 19.85
C ALA A 22 -4.62 -15.92 20.29
N ALA A 23 -5.03 -14.84 20.99
CA ALA A 23 -6.40 -14.61 21.41
C ALA A 23 -7.20 -13.73 20.42
N GLY A 24 -6.72 -13.60 19.18
CA GLY A 24 -7.31 -12.75 18.14
C GLY A 24 -6.74 -11.33 18.08
N PRO A 25 -7.28 -10.46 17.21
CA PRO A 25 -6.79 -9.10 17.02
C PRO A 25 -7.03 -8.22 18.26
N LYS A 26 -6.05 -7.40 18.61
CA LYS A 26 -6.09 -6.42 19.71
C LYS A 26 -5.90 -5.01 19.16
N LEU A 27 -6.75 -4.08 19.57
CA LEU A 27 -6.69 -2.67 19.16
C LEU A 27 -5.38 -2.03 19.61
N ILE A 28 -4.72 -1.32 18.69
CA ILE A 28 -3.55 -0.48 18.96
C ILE A 28 -3.97 0.99 18.90
N GLU A 29 -4.55 1.41 17.77
CA GLU A 29 -4.86 2.82 17.50
C GLU A 29 -6.11 2.95 16.61
N ILE A 30 -6.83 4.06 16.79
CA ILE A 30 -7.87 4.53 15.86
C ILE A 30 -7.48 5.92 15.37
N ASN A 31 -7.22 6.04 14.08
CA ASN A 31 -6.97 7.30 13.40
C ASN A 31 -8.27 7.78 12.72
N PRO A 32 -8.83 8.95 13.08
CA PRO A 32 -10.05 9.51 12.49
C PRO A 32 -9.79 10.15 11.10
N ARG A 33 -9.16 9.36 10.23
CA ARG A 33 -8.81 9.72 8.85
C ARG A 33 -8.58 8.45 8.03
N MET A 34 -8.46 8.63 6.72
CA MET A 34 -7.95 7.61 5.81
C MET A 34 -6.50 7.22 6.16
N GLY A 35 -6.15 5.97 5.84
CA GLY A 35 -4.77 5.51 5.86
C GLY A 35 -3.90 6.35 4.92
N GLY A 36 -2.65 6.57 5.34
CA GLY A 36 -1.69 7.37 4.56
C GLY A 36 -1.18 6.65 3.31
N PHE A 37 -0.30 7.33 2.57
CA PHE A 37 0.39 6.80 1.40
C PHE A 37 -0.59 6.25 0.34
N TYR A 38 -0.25 5.10 -0.23
CA TYR A 38 -0.98 4.41 -1.30
C TYR A 38 -2.20 3.62 -0.82
N LEU A 39 -2.51 3.60 0.48
CA LEU A 39 -3.57 2.74 1.04
C LEU A 39 -4.94 3.04 0.43
N ARG A 40 -5.26 4.32 0.19
CA ARG A 40 -6.47 4.73 -0.53
C ARG A 40 -6.55 4.07 -1.90
N ASP A 41 -5.48 4.17 -2.67
CA ASP A 41 -5.44 3.71 -4.06
C ASP A 41 -5.52 2.17 -4.09
N TRP A 42 -4.85 1.49 -3.15
CA TRP A 42 -4.92 0.04 -3.00
C TRP A 42 -6.32 -0.44 -2.58
N ILE A 43 -7.00 0.25 -1.66
CA ILE A 43 -8.38 -0.11 -1.27
C ILE A 43 -9.31 -0.01 -2.48
N ARG A 44 -9.14 1.04 -3.30
CA ARG A 44 -9.90 1.20 -4.54
C ARG A 44 -9.60 0.08 -5.54
N GLU A 45 -8.33 -0.28 -5.71
CA GLU A 45 -7.92 -1.35 -6.63
C GLU A 45 -8.44 -2.73 -6.18
N ILE A 46 -8.25 -3.06 -4.90
CA ILE A 46 -8.55 -4.38 -4.34
C ILE A 46 -10.06 -4.56 -4.18
N TYR A 47 -10.79 -3.56 -3.69
CA TYR A 47 -12.20 -3.71 -3.34
C TYR A 47 -13.15 -2.94 -4.26
N GLY A 48 -12.64 -2.04 -5.11
CA GLY A 48 -13.46 -1.13 -5.89
C GLY A 48 -14.11 -0.03 -5.07
N VAL A 49 -13.60 0.24 -3.88
CA VAL A 49 -14.17 1.21 -2.94
C VAL A 49 -13.38 2.51 -3.04
N ASP A 50 -14.02 3.57 -3.51
CA ASP A 50 -13.46 4.92 -3.46
C ASP A 50 -13.71 5.54 -2.08
N ILE A 51 -12.76 5.35 -1.16
CA ILE A 51 -12.89 5.83 0.22
C ILE A 51 -12.81 7.36 0.34
N MET A 52 -12.21 8.06 -0.64
CA MET A 52 -12.24 9.52 -0.66
C MET A 52 -13.66 10.00 -0.95
N LEU A 53 -14.26 9.47 -2.02
CA LEU A 53 -15.63 9.82 -2.37
C LEU A 53 -16.59 9.48 -1.23
N ALA A 54 -16.44 8.29 -0.62
CA ALA A 54 -17.23 7.90 0.53
C ALA A 54 -17.08 8.88 1.70
N SER A 55 -15.86 9.33 2.00
CA SER A 55 -15.60 10.33 3.04
C SER A 55 -16.28 11.67 2.75
N VAL A 56 -16.27 12.13 1.49
CA VAL A 56 -16.96 13.37 1.09
C VAL A 56 -18.46 13.22 1.20
N MET A 57 -19.03 12.10 0.73
CA MET A 57 -20.46 11.83 0.83
C MET A 57 -20.92 11.89 2.29
N VAL A 58 -20.22 11.21 3.19
CA VAL A 58 -20.51 11.23 4.63
C VAL A 58 -20.44 12.65 5.20
N ALA A 59 -19.40 13.42 4.86
CA ALA A 59 -19.26 14.81 5.31
C ALA A 59 -20.42 15.70 4.83
N CYS A 60 -21.03 15.37 3.69
CA CYS A 60 -22.20 16.06 3.14
C CYS A 60 -23.55 15.49 3.64
N GLY A 61 -23.56 14.54 4.58
CA GLY A 61 -24.78 13.88 5.06
C GLY A 61 -25.41 12.91 4.05
N VAL A 62 -24.64 12.47 3.04
CA VAL A 62 -25.06 11.52 2.02
C VAL A 62 -24.51 10.13 2.37
N ALA A 63 -25.38 9.15 2.54
CA ALA A 63 -24.96 7.78 2.79
C ALA A 63 -24.26 7.18 1.54
N PRO A 64 -23.00 6.72 1.64
CA PRO A 64 -22.32 6.08 0.50
C PRO A 64 -22.89 4.68 0.23
N VAL A 65 -23.18 4.40 -1.03
CA VAL A 65 -23.51 3.04 -1.50
C VAL A 65 -22.21 2.39 -1.96
N LEU A 66 -21.63 1.57 -1.09
CA LEU A 66 -20.40 0.86 -1.41
C LEU A 66 -20.72 -0.49 -2.07
N PRO A 67 -19.89 -0.96 -3.02
CA PRO A 67 -19.98 -2.33 -3.51
C PRO A 67 -19.96 -3.27 -2.32
N THR A 68 -20.81 -4.29 -2.28
CA THR A 68 -20.81 -5.29 -1.22
C THR A 68 -19.58 -6.19 -1.40
N PRO A 69 -18.46 -6.01 -0.68
CA PRO A 69 -17.26 -6.77 -0.99
C PRO A 69 -17.23 -7.95 -0.01
N SER A 70 -17.69 -9.13 -0.44
CA SER A 70 -17.39 -10.34 0.33
C SER A 70 -15.98 -10.84 0.04
N ARG A 71 -15.37 -10.43 -1.10
CA ARG A 71 -14.05 -10.88 -1.55
C ARG A 71 -13.25 -9.77 -2.25
N PRO A 72 -11.93 -9.72 -2.08
CA PRO A 72 -11.05 -8.85 -2.86
C PRO A 72 -11.08 -9.25 -4.36
N ARG A 73 -10.99 -8.25 -5.24
CA ARG A 73 -10.92 -8.41 -6.71
C ARG A 73 -9.56 -8.90 -7.19
N THR A 74 -8.51 -8.58 -6.45
CA THR A 74 -7.13 -8.98 -6.71
C THR A 74 -6.37 -9.09 -5.39
N ASN A 75 -5.26 -9.80 -5.40
CA ASN A 75 -4.23 -9.67 -4.36
C ASN A 75 -3.22 -8.63 -4.83
N LEU A 76 -2.69 -7.84 -3.90
CA LEU A 76 -1.71 -6.80 -4.18
C LEU A 76 -0.64 -6.83 -3.08
N VAL A 77 0.62 -6.87 -3.49
CA VAL A 77 1.80 -6.87 -2.61
C VAL A 77 2.78 -5.84 -3.13
N GLY A 78 3.41 -5.07 -2.25
CA GLY A 78 4.36 -4.05 -2.64
C GLY A 78 5.39 -3.74 -1.57
N VAL A 79 6.44 -3.03 -1.98
CA VAL A 79 7.50 -2.53 -1.11
C VAL A 79 7.64 -1.02 -1.27
N MET A 80 8.07 -0.36 -0.20
CA MET A 80 8.42 1.06 -0.22
C MET A 80 9.87 1.22 -0.66
N CYS A 81 10.12 2.09 -1.63
CA CYS A 81 11.47 2.44 -2.05
C CYS A 81 11.93 3.66 -1.25
N LEU A 82 12.86 3.41 -0.33
CA LEU A 82 13.59 4.44 0.43
C LEU A 82 14.80 4.94 -0.37
N VAL A 83 15.09 6.25 -0.31
CA VAL A 83 16.23 6.83 -1.03
C VAL A 83 17.55 6.26 -0.51
N SER A 84 17.72 6.18 0.81
CA SER A 84 18.93 5.68 1.47
C SER A 84 19.28 4.24 1.09
N GLN A 85 18.26 3.42 0.81
CA GLN A 85 18.40 2.00 0.48
C GLN A 85 18.47 1.74 -1.03
N HIS A 86 17.84 2.60 -1.84
CA HIS A 86 17.62 2.33 -3.26
C HIS A 86 18.19 3.40 -4.19
N LEU A 87 18.98 4.36 -3.70
CA LEU A 87 19.50 5.47 -4.52
C LEU A 87 20.15 4.99 -5.83
N GLN A 88 20.95 3.93 -5.77
CA GLN A 88 21.63 3.40 -6.95
C GLN A 88 20.62 2.85 -7.95
N ALA A 89 19.64 2.05 -7.51
CA ALA A 89 18.58 1.54 -8.36
C ALA A 89 17.73 2.69 -8.94
N LEU A 90 17.29 3.63 -8.10
CA LEU A 90 16.50 4.80 -8.48
C LEU A 90 17.22 5.75 -9.45
N LYS A 91 18.55 5.73 -9.50
CA LYS A 91 19.36 6.47 -10.48
C LYS A 91 19.72 5.66 -11.73
N SER A 92 19.34 4.38 -11.79
CA SER A 92 19.71 3.48 -12.89
C SER A 92 18.56 2.57 -13.30
N THR A 93 18.53 1.35 -12.80
CA THR A 93 17.62 0.27 -13.22
C THR A 93 16.16 0.48 -12.83
N ALA A 94 15.91 1.29 -11.80
CA ALA A 94 14.60 1.64 -11.28
C ALA A 94 14.37 3.17 -11.34
N SER A 95 14.86 3.84 -12.39
CA SER A 95 14.60 5.27 -12.58
C SER A 95 13.10 5.56 -12.67
N LEU A 96 12.69 6.79 -12.37
CA LEU A 96 11.29 7.19 -12.43
C LEU A 96 10.67 6.90 -13.80
N GLU A 97 11.41 7.18 -14.88
CA GLU A 97 10.97 6.92 -16.25
C GLU A 97 10.73 5.44 -16.50
N ILE A 98 11.62 4.58 -16.00
CA ILE A 98 11.48 3.12 -16.12
C ILE A 98 10.29 2.63 -15.31
N LEU A 99 10.14 3.08 -14.05
CA LEU A 99 9.04 2.70 -13.18
C LEU A 99 7.69 3.15 -13.76
N GLN A 100 7.61 4.37 -14.30
CA GLN A 100 6.42 4.88 -14.99
C GLN A 100 6.11 4.04 -16.23
N ALA A 101 7.09 3.74 -17.07
CA ALA A 101 6.89 2.90 -18.25
C ALA A 101 6.40 1.48 -17.89
N LEU A 102 6.93 0.88 -16.82
CA LEU A 102 6.45 -0.41 -16.32
C LEU A 102 5.03 -0.32 -15.75
N HIS A 103 4.69 0.80 -15.10
CA HIS A 103 3.36 1.05 -14.58
C HIS A 103 2.32 1.18 -15.70
N GLU A 104 2.60 1.99 -16.71
CA GLU A 104 1.73 2.20 -17.88
C GLU A 104 1.49 0.90 -18.65
N ARG A 105 2.50 0.01 -18.70
CA ARG A 105 2.39 -1.33 -19.30
C ARG A 105 1.65 -2.34 -18.42
N GLY A 106 1.23 -1.96 -17.21
CA GLY A 106 0.56 -2.84 -16.26
C GLY A 106 1.47 -3.93 -15.67
N VAL A 107 2.80 -3.78 -15.80
CA VAL A 107 3.76 -4.73 -15.22
C VAL A 107 3.80 -4.56 -13.70
N ILE A 108 3.82 -3.31 -13.24
CA ILE A 108 3.75 -2.91 -11.83
C ILE A 108 2.62 -1.91 -11.56
N ARG A 109 2.29 -1.74 -10.29
CA ARG A 109 1.61 -0.56 -9.75
C ARG A 109 2.69 0.34 -9.13
N LEU A 110 2.71 1.60 -9.53
CA LEU A 110 3.59 2.62 -8.98
C LEU A 110 2.73 3.65 -8.24
N ASN A 111 3.09 3.97 -7.00
CA ASN A 111 2.58 5.15 -6.30
C ASN A 111 3.78 6.04 -5.96
N LEU A 112 3.87 7.21 -6.58
CA LEU A 112 4.88 8.22 -6.23
C LEU A 112 4.45 8.93 -4.95
N LEU A 113 5.38 9.12 -4.01
CA LEU A 113 5.10 9.72 -2.70
C LEU A 113 5.86 11.05 -2.52
N GLU A 114 7.03 11.17 -3.16
CA GLU A 114 7.83 12.39 -3.20
C GLU A 114 8.19 12.73 -4.65
N ASP A 115 8.23 14.03 -4.96
CA ASP A 115 8.54 14.50 -6.32
C ASP A 115 10.05 14.47 -6.62
N GLU A 116 10.89 14.53 -5.59
CA GLU A 116 12.34 14.63 -5.72
C GLU A 116 13.07 13.58 -4.88
N ILE A 117 14.21 13.11 -5.38
CA ILE A 117 15.12 12.22 -4.65
C ILE A 117 16.00 13.07 -3.73
N VAL A 118 15.47 13.41 -2.56
CA VAL A 118 16.15 14.29 -1.58
C VAL A 118 16.42 13.53 -0.29
N SER A 119 17.62 13.68 0.24
CA SER A 119 17.93 13.28 1.62
C SER A 119 17.43 14.38 2.56
N LYS A 120 16.35 14.10 3.30
CA LYS A 120 15.81 14.98 4.34
C LYS A 120 16.35 14.54 5.72
N GLU A 121 16.12 15.36 6.75
CA GLU A 121 16.44 15.02 8.15
C GLU A 121 15.73 13.75 8.61
N TYR A 122 14.48 13.58 8.17
CA TYR A 122 13.69 12.36 8.31
C TYR A 122 13.49 11.75 6.93
N GLU A 123 13.82 10.46 6.79
CA GLU A 123 13.61 9.76 5.54
C GLU A 123 12.14 9.38 5.37
N GLU A 124 11.52 9.89 4.32
CA GLU A 124 10.24 9.42 3.82
C GLU A 124 10.44 8.49 2.60
N PRO A 125 9.54 7.53 2.37
CA PRO A 125 9.59 6.72 1.17
C PRO A 125 9.42 7.56 -0.09
N TYR A 126 10.28 7.34 -1.08
CA TYR A 126 10.20 8.04 -2.37
C TYR A 126 9.00 7.56 -3.19
N CYS A 127 8.81 6.25 -3.28
CA CYS A 127 7.70 5.64 -3.99
C CYS A 127 7.34 4.26 -3.43
N ASN A 128 6.25 3.70 -3.92
CA ASN A 128 5.86 2.32 -3.71
C ASN A 128 5.81 1.60 -5.06
N VAL A 129 6.41 0.41 -5.10
CA VAL A 129 6.33 -0.53 -6.22
C VAL A 129 5.56 -1.75 -5.77
N ALA A 130 4.51 -2.09 -6.51
CA ALA A 130 3.62 -3.18 -6.16
C ALA A 130 3.21 -4.02 -7.37
N CYS A 131 2.73 -5.23 -7.10
CA CYS A 131 2.25 -6.17 -8.10
C CYS A 131 0.88 -6.72 -7.70
N THR A 132 0.01 -6.83 -8.68
CA THR A 132 -1.28 -7.52 -8.56
C THR A 132 -1.20 -8.94 -9.10
N SER A 133 -1.94 -9.86 -8.48
CA SER A 133 -2.18 -11.20 -9.04
C SER A 133 -3.46 -11.85 -8.49
N SER A 134 -3.83 -12.99 -9.08
CA SER A 134 -4.98 -13.79 -8.69
C SER A 134 -4.84 -14.36 -7.27
N SER A 135 -3.62 -14.66 -6.83
CA SER A 135 -3.29 -15.12 -5.48
C SER A 135 -2.20 -14.27 -4.84
N ARG A 136 -2.16 -14.27 -3.49
CA ARG A 136 -1.10 -13.60 -2.72
C ARG A 136 0.29 -14.16 -3.07
N GLN A 137 0.40 -15.48 -3.21
CA GLN A 137 1.67 -16.15 -3.50
C GLN A 137 2.24 -15.73 -4.86
N GLU A 138 1.40 -15.70 -5.90
CA GLU A 138 1.81 -15.21 -7.23
C GLU A 138 2.22 -13.75 -7.19
N ALA A 139 1.48 -12.90 -6.47
CA ALA A 139 1.82 -11.49 -6.31
C ALA A 139 3.19 -11.30 -5.62
N CYS A 140 3.50 -12.10 -4.59
CA CYS A 140 4.82 -12.11 -3.94
C CYS A 140 5.93 -12.52 -4.91
N VAL A 141 5.74 -13.62 -5.67
CA VAL A 141 6.75 -14.10 -6.63
C VAL A 141 7.00 -13.07 -7.73
N LYS A 142 5.93 -12.49 -8.28
CA LYS A 142 6.01 -11.44 -9.30
C LYS A 142 6.74 -10.20 -8.79
N LEU A 143 6.38 -9.73 -7.59
CA LEU A 143 7.04 -8.58 -6.96
C LEU A 143 8.53 -8.86 -6.73
N LEU A 144 8.87 -10.03 -6.17
CA LEU A 144 10.27 -10.39 -5.89
C LEU A 144 11.11 -10.39 -7.18
N GLY A 145 10.63 -11.04 -8.25
CA GLY A 145 11.34 -11.08 -9.51
C GLY A 145 11.58 -9.69 -10.10
N ILE A 146 10.58 -8.80 -10.01
CA ILE A 146 10.72 -7.41 -10.44
C ILE A 146 11.72 -6.66 -9.57
N CYS A 147 11.63 -6.77 -8.25
CA CYS A 147 12.56 -6.12 -7.34
C CYS A 147 14.01 -6.57 -7.57
N GLN A 148 14.24 -7.86 -7.88
CA GLN A 148 15.57 -8.39 -8.20
C GLN A 148 16.11 -7.85 -9.52
N VAL A 149 15.28 -7.83 -10.58
CA VAL A 149 15.67 -7.29 -11.89
C VAL A 149 15.97 -5.78 -11.81
N LEU A 150 15.19 -5.05 -11.03
CA LEU A 150 15.35 -3.61 -10.85
C LEU A 150 16.43 -3.23 -9.82
N GLY A 151 17.03 -4.20 -9.12
CA GLY A 151 18.00 -3.94 -8.05
C GLY A 151 17.42 -3.29 -6.80
N ILE A 152 16.10 -3.39 -6.60
CA ILE A 152 15.41 -2.95 -5.37
C ILE A 152 15.64 -3.98 -4.25
N ASP A 153 15.66 -5.28 -4.58
CA ASP A 153 16.08 -6.33 -3.65
C ASP A 153 17.60 -6.29 -3.49
N SER A 154 18.07 -6.19 -2.24
CA SER A 154 19.50 -6.12 -1.92
C SER A 154 19.82 -6.76 -0.57
N LEU A 155 21.12 -6.89 -0.25
CA LEU A 155 21.54 -7.37 1.07
C LEU A 155 21.11 -6.44 2.22
N HIS A 156 20.98 -5.14 1.95
CA HIS A 156 20.60 -4.14 2.95
C HIS A 156 19.09 -3.88 2.99
N TYR A 157 18.38 -4.21 1.91
CA TYR A 157 16.92 -4.19 1.82
C TYR A 157 16.40 -5.52 1.25
N PRO A 158 16.37 -6.60 2.06
CA PRO A 158 16.13 -7.96 1.57
C PRO A 158 14.63 -8.22 1.37
N VAL A 159 14.11 -7.82 0.21
CA VAL A 159 12.71 -8.05 -0.20
C VAL A 159 12.37 -9.54 -0.13
N ALA A 160 13.30 -10.41 -0.54
CA ALA A 160 13.12 -11.86 -0.42
C ALA A 160 12.79 -12.32 1.01
N TYR A 161 13.45 -11.72 2.01
CA TYR A 161 13.20 -12.01 3.42
C TYR A 161 11.83 -11.49 3.86
N PHE A 162 11.48 -10.23 3.54
CA PHE A 162 10.18 -9.65 3.89
C PHE A 162 9.01 -10.47 3.34
N LEU A 163 9.14 -10.93 2.09
CA LEU A 163 8.09 -11.72 1.43
C LEU A 163 8.00 -13.17 1.92
N SER A 164 9.05 -13.68 2.59
CA SER A 164 9.08 -15.07 3.07
C SER A 164 8.01 -15.39 4.12
N HIS A 165 7.50 -14.37 4.81
CA HIS A 165 6.44 -14.48 5.81
C HIS A 165 5.03 -14.63 5.22
N PHE A 166 4.89 -14.51 3.89
CA PHE A 166 3.59 -14.60 3.20
C PHE A 166 3.44 -15.86 2.34
N LYS A 167 4.38 -16.80 2.48
CA LYS A 167 4.32 -18.14 1.85
C LYS A 167 3.11 -18.94 2.34
#